data_AF-A0A524QWK7-F1
#
_entry.id   AF-A0A524QWK7-F1
#
_cell.length_a   1.000
_cell.length_b   1.000
_cell.length_c   1.000
_cell.angle_alpha   90.00
_cell.angle_beta   90.00
_cell.angle_gamma   90.00
#
_symmetry.space_group_name_H-M   'P 1'
#
loop_
_entity.id
_entity.type
_entity.pdbx_description
1 polymer ?
#
loop_
_entity_poly.entity_id
_entity_poly.type
_entity_poly.pdbx_seq_one_letter_code
_entity_poly.pdbx_strand_id
1 'polypeptide(L)'
;MFKNATSRKVLFVLLGVAILVLKRHYSGPFAVMVHSYIGNVSVSFAVYFVVSIAAPTWKLGKLPTAGIALLAVELFEATDGFGVMSNVFDQIDFIANAVGVGVALAVDTVADRISSSGLERHSSGTSAKGDGM
;
A
#
# COMPACT_ATOMS: atom_id res chain seq x y z
N MET A 1 -3.46 -2.91 -18.35
CA MET A 1 -3.22 -1.44 -18.36
C MET A 1 -4.33 -0.76 -17.57
N PHE A 2 -4.12 -0.52 -16.27
CA PHE A 2 -5.12 0.13 -15.42
C PHE A 2 -5.22 1.60 -15.85
N LYS A 3 -6.29 1.95 -16.57
CA LYS A 3 -6.49 3.31 -17.11
C LYS A 3 -6.75 4.37 -16.03
N ASN A 4 -7.08 3.96 -14.80
CA ASN A 4 -7.41 4.85 -13.69
C ASN A 4 -6.51 4.60 -12.47
N ALA A 5 -5.99 5.67 -11.87
CA ALA A 5 -5.16 5.62 -10.66
C ALA A 5 -5.87 4.89 -9.49
N THR A 6 -7.19 5.08 -9.36
CA THR A 6 -8.01 4.38 -8.36
C THR A 6 -8.02 2.87 -8.58
N SER A 7 -8.18 2.39 -9.83
CA SER A 7 -8.19 0.94 -10.11
C SER A 7 -6.86 0.28 -9.74
N ARG A 8 -5.74 0.98 -9.96
CA ARG A 8 -4.42 0.52 -9.53
C ARG A 8 -4.31 0.43 -8.00
N LYS A 9 -4.80 1.45 -7.27
CA LYS A 9 -4.84 1.44 -5.81
C LYS A 9 -5.69 0.29 -5.26
N VAL A 10 -6.87 0.06 -5.85
CA VAL A 10 -7.73 -1.09 -5.52
C VAL A 10 -7.01 -2.42 -5.75
N LEU A 11 -6.26 -2.56 -6.85
CA LEU A 11 -5.44 -3.76 -7.08
C LEU A 11 -4.42 -3.98 -5.95
N PHE A 12 -3.75 -2.92 -5.50
CA PHE A 12 -2.80 -3.05 -4.39
C PHE A 12 -3.49 -3.40 -3.07
N VAL A 13 -4.67 -2.87 -2.80
CA VAL A 13 -5.49 -3.32 -1.65
C VAL A 13 -5.76 -4.83 -1.75
N LEU A 14 -6.25 -5.29 -2.91
CA LEU A 14 -6.54 -6.71 -3.13
C LEU A 14 -5.30 -7.58 -3.01
N LEU A 15 -4.13 -7.10 -3.45
CA LEU A 15 -2.86 -7.81 -3.31
C LEU A 15 -2.49 -7.99 -1.83
N GLY A 16 -2.59 -6.94 -1.01
CA GLY A 16 -2.34 -7.03 0.43
C GLY A 16 -3.30 -8.02 1.12
N VAL A 17 -4.59 -7.96 0.78
CA VAL A 17 -5.60 -8.91 1.29
C VAL A 17 -5.30 -10.34 0.85
N ALA A 18 -4.88 -10.55 -0.40
CA ALA A 18 -4.53 -11.88 -0.89
C ALA A 18 -3.35 -12.48 -0.14
N ILE A 19 -2.29 -11.70 0.11
CA ILE A 19 -1.13 -12.13 0.91
C ILE A 19 -1.57 -12.49 2.33
N LEU A 20 -2.41 -11.67 2.96
CA LEU A 20 -2.95 -11.92 4.29
C LEU A 20 -3.71 -13.25 4.37
N VAL A 21 -4.55 -13.56 3.37
CA VAL A 21 -5.32 -14.82 3.34
C VAL A 21 -4.41 -16.01 3.03
N LEU A 22 -3.44 -15.84 2.14
CA LEU A 22 -2.54 -16.91 1.70
C LEU A 22 -1.48 -17.26 2.75
N LYS A 23 -1.13 -16.34 3.66
CA LYS A 23 -0.09 -16.59 4.68
C LYS A 23 -0.31 -17.88 5.48
N ARG A 24 -1.57 -18.23 5.75
CA ARG A 24 -1.98 -19.43 6.50
C ARG A 24 -1.58 -20.76 5.84
N HIS A 25 -1.28 -20.71 4.54
CA HIS A 25 -0.87 -21.88 3.76
C HIS A 25 0.65 -21.94 3.57
N TYR A 26 1.41 -21.00 4.15
CA TYR A 26 2.85 -20.95 3.99
C TYR A 26 3.54 -21.93 4.93
N SER A 27 4.13 -23.00 4.39
CA SER A 27 4.90 -23.99 5.16
C SER A 27 6.41 -23.95 4.87
N GLY A 28 6.91 -22.81 4.39
CA GLY A 28 8.30 -22.62 3.99
C GLY A 28 9.26 -22.25 5.13
N PRO A 29 10.53 -21.94 4.82
CA PRO A 29 11.49 -21.47 5.82
C PRO A 29 11.00 -20.18 6.49
N PHE A 30 11.35 -19.97 7.76
CA PHE A 30 10.88 -18.83 8.58
C PHE A 30 9.35 -18.76 8.76
N ALA A 31 8.64 -19.90 8.66
CA ALA A 31 7.19 -19.94 8.82
C ALA A 31 6.68 -19.21 10.08
N VAL A 32 7.38 -19.29 11.21
CA VAL A 32 7.01 -18.56 12.43
C VAL A 32 6.99 -17.05 12.19
N MET A 33 8.08 -16.50 11.64
CA MET A 33 8.18 -15.07 11.33
C MET A 33 7.14 -14.61 10.31
N VAL A 34 6.88 -15.43 9.29
CA VAL A 34 5.85 -15.15 8.27
C VAL A 34 4.47 -15.13 8.92
N HIS A 35 4.11 -16.15 9.70
CA HIS A 35 2.79 -16.20 10.32
C HIS A 35 2.55 -15.07 11.32
N SER A 36 3.58 -14.70 12.09
CA SER A 36 3.52 -13.61 13.07
C SER A 36 3.42 -12.24 12.40
N TYR A 37 4.35 -11.88 11.52
CA TYR A 37 4.53 -10.47 11.12
C TYR A 37 4.03 -10.13 9.72
N ILE A 38 3.93 -11.10 8.79
CA ILE A 38 3.48 -10.79 7.42
C ILE A 38 2.04 -10.30 7.40
N GLY A 39 1.24 -10.67 8.40
CA GLY A 39 -0.12 -10.19 8.55
C GLY A 39 -0.15 -8.67 8.72
N ASN A 40 0.61 -8.17 9.68
CA ASN A 40 0.70 -6.75 10.02
C ASN A 40 1.29 -5.93 8.87
N VAL A 41 2.34 -6.43 8.22
CA VAL A 41 2.90 -5.83 7.00
C VAL A 41 1.83 -5.75 5.90
N SER A 42 1.08 -6.83 5.65
CA SER A 42 0.10 -6.91 4.56
C SER A 42 -1.12 -6.03 4.81
N VAL A 43 -1.63 -6.02 6.04
CA VAL A 43 -2.75 -5.15 6.46
C VAL A 43 -2.34 -3.69 6.35
N SER A 44 -1.18 -3.32 6.89
CA SER A 44 -0.65 -1.95 6.83
C SER A 44 -0.43 -1.46 5.40
N PHE A 45 0.09 -2.34 4.54
CA PHE A 45 0.20 -2.06 3.11
C PHE A 45 -1.17 -1.78 2.48
N ALA A 46 -2.18 -2.62 2.74
CA ALA A 46 -3.53 -2.44 2.21
C ALA A 46 -4.19 -1.16 2.74
N VAL A 47 -4.05 -0.87 4.05
CA VAL A 47 -4.61 0.32 4.70
C VAL A 47 -4.05 1.60 4.07
N TYR A 48 -2.75 1.67 3.76
CA TYR A 48 -2.19 2.81 3.03
C TYR A 48 -2.95 3.07 1.73
N PHE A 49 -3.20 2.03 0.92
CA PHE A 49 -3.90 2.21 -0.35
C PHE A 49 -5.37 2.55 -0.17
N VAL A 50 -6.04 2.05 0.87
CA VAL A 50 -7.40 2.47 1.23
C VAL A 50 -7.44 3.97 1.55
N VAL A 51 -6.54 4.46 2.41
CA VAL A 51 -6.45 5.89 2.72
C VAL A 51 -6.11 6.69 1.46
N SER A 52 -5.21 6.18 0.61
CA SER A 52 -4.81 6.84 -0.64
C SER A 52 -5.95 7.00 -1.66
N ILE A 53 -7.02 6.19 -1.56
CA ILE A 53 -8.22 6.33 -2.39
C ILE A 53 -9.04 7.55 -1.95
N ALA A 54 -9.13 7.80 -0.64
CA ALA A 54 -9.82 8.96 -0.06
C ALA A 54 -8.96 10.24 -0.05
N ALA A 55 -7.63 10.11 -0.12
CA ALA A 55 -6.68 11.23 -0.05
C ALA A 55 -6.99 12.41 -0.99
N PRO A 56 -7.41 12.22 -2.27
CA PRO A 56 -7.76 13.33 -3.16
C PRO A 56 -8.93 14.17 -2.64
N THR A 57 -9.95 13.53 -2.04
CA THR A 57 -11.12 14.21 -1.46
C THR A 57 -10.71 15.15 -0.33
N TRP A 58 -9.67 14.77 0.43
CA TRP A 58 -9.12 15.54 1.53
C TRP A 58 -7.90 16.38 1.14
N LYS A 59 -7.55 16.43 -0.16
CA LYS A 59 -6.37 17.14 -0.69
C LYS A 59 -5.06 16.77 0.00
N LEU A 60 -4.93 15.50 0.41
CA LEU A 60 -3.75 15.00 1.11
C LEU A 60 -2.65 14.58 0.14
N GLY A 61 -1.41 14.92 0.49
CA GLY A 61 -0.21 14.36 -0.14
C GLY A 61 0.11 12.94 0.37
N LYS A 62 1.18 12.34 -0.17
CA LYS A 62 1.58 10.97 0.17
C LYS A 62 2.07 10.80 1.61
N LEU A 63 2.83 11.76 2.13
CA LEU A 63 3.31 11.73 3.52
C LEU A 63 2.17 11.78 4.55
N PRO A 64 1.21 12.73 4.50
CA PRO A 64 0.08 12.69 5.43
C PRO A 64 -0.82 11.47 5.22
N THR A 65 -0.93 10.95 3.99
CA THR A 65 -1.60 9.67 3.72
C THR A 65 -0.92 8.51 4.45
N ALA A 66 0.42 8.43 4.39
CA ALA A 66 1.20 7.44 5.13
C ALA A 66 1.06 7.61 6.64
N GLY A 67 1.09 8.84 7.14
CA GLY A 67 0.89 9.14 8.55
C GLY A 67 -0.48 8.68 9.07
N ILE A 68 -1.56 8.98 8.34
CA ILE A 68 -2.92 8.51 8.70
C ILE A 68 -3.00 6.99 8.68
N ALA A 69 -2.43 6.35 7.66
CA ALA A 69 -2.42 4.90 7.57
C ALA A 69 -1.67 4.26 8.73
N LEU A 70 -0.49 4.80 9.08
CA LEU A 70 0.32 4.33 10.20
C LEU A 70 -0.41 4.52 11.53
N LEU A 71 -0.95 5.71 11.78
CA LEU A 71 -1.75 5.99 12.98
C LEU A 71 -2.95 5.03 13.11
N ALA A 72 -3.62 4.71 12.00
CA ALA A 72 -4.76 3.80 12.03
C ALA A 72 -4.37 2.38 12.46
N VAL A 73 -3.28 1.83 11.91
CA VAL A 73 -2.82 0.47 12.25
C VAL A 73 -2.12 0.40 13.60
N GLU A 74 -1.41 1.44 14.01
CA GLU A 74 -0.80 1.52 15.34
C GLU A 74 -1.86 1.67 16.43
N LEU A 75 -2.90 2.47 16.20
CA LEU A 75 -4.01 2.59 17.14
C LEU A 75 -4.81 1.27 17.22
N PHE A 76 -4.97 0.58 16.09
CA PHE A 76 -5.58 -0.75 16.08
C PHE A 76 -4.75 -1.74 16.93
N GLU A 77 -3.43 -1.78 16.75
CA GLU A 77 -2.54 -2.65 17.53
C GLU A 77 -2.54 -2.29 19.03
N ALA A 78 -2.42 -1.00 19.35
CA ALA A 78 -2.37 -0.52 20.73
C ALA A 78 -3.69 -0.73 21.51
N THR A 79 -4.79 -1.01 20.81
CA THR A 79 -6.11 -1.26 21.41
C THR A 79 -6.54 -2.72 21.32
N ASP A 80 -5.63 -3.63 21.00
CA ASP A 80 -5.93 -5.04 20.74
C ASP A 80 -7.07 -5.22 19.72
N GLY A 81 -7.02 -4.41 18.66
CA GLY A 81 -8.08 -4.33 17.65
C GLY A 81 -9.41 -3.85 18.23
N PHE A 82 -9.37 -2.88 19.15
CA PHE A 82 -10.51 -2.39 19.92
C PHE A 82 -11.22 -3.48 20.75
N GLY A 83 -10.46 -4.43 21.29
CA GLY A 83 -10.97 -5.55 22.08
C GLY A 83 -11.63 -6.67 21.26
N VAL A 84 -11.52 -6.61 19.92
CA VAL A 84 -12.01 -7.66 19.02
C VAL A 84 -10.98 -8.79 18.89
N MET A 85 -9.68 -8.48 19.04
CA MET A 85 -8.60 -9.47 19.02
C MET A 85 -8.00 -9.60 20.41
N SER A 86 -7.58 -10.81 20.80
CA SER A 86 -6.72 -11.02 21.96
C SER A 86 -5.29 -11.19 21.46
N ASN A 87 -4.64 -10.10 21.07
CA ASN A 87 -3.21 -10.16 20.72
C ASN A 87 -2.37 -9.92 21.99
N VAL A 88 -1.22 -10.56 22.09
CA VAL A 88 -0.24 -10.22 23.12
C VAL A 88 0.63 -9.13 22.52
N PHE A 89 0.62 -7.95 23.13
CA PHE A 89 1.40 -6.80 22.68
C PHE A 89 2.87 -7.18 22.43
N ASP A 90 3.30 -7.15 21.16
CA ASP A 90 4.70 -7.30 20.73
C ASP A 90 5.16 -6.01 20.04
N GLN A 91 6.25 -5.41 20.53
CA GLN A 91 6.83 -4.19 19.95
C GLN A 91 7.23 -4.38 18.47
N ILE A 92 7.48 -5.62 18.05
CA ILE A 92 7.82 -5.94 16.66
C ILE A 92 6.62 -5.71 15.72
N ASP A 93 5.38 -5.74 16.21
CA ASP A 93 4.18 -5.49 15.39
C ASP A 93 4.08 -4.03 14.92
N PHE A 94 4.53 -3.07 15.74
CA PHE A 94 4.67 -1.67 15.32
C PHE A 94 5.68 -1.51 14.18
N ILE A 95 6.80 -2.23 14.27
CA ILE A 95 7.82 -2.23 13.21
C ILE A 95 7.24 -2.85 11.94
N ALA A 96 6.53 -3.97 12.05
CA ALA A 96 5.85 -4.60 10.91
C ALA A 96 4.85 -3.65 10.23
N ASN A 97 4.10 -2.88 11.01
CA ASN A 97 3.18 -1.86 10.51
C ASN A 97 3.91 -0.74 9.78
N ALA A 98 4.97 -0.18 10.37
CA ALA A 98 5.81 0.83 9.75
C ALA A 98 6.43 0.33 8.44
N VAL A 99 6.90 -0.91 8.40
CA VAL A 99 7.42 -1.55 7.18
C VAL A 99 6.33 -1.66 6.11
N GLY A 100 5.13 -2.13 6.45
CA GLY A 100 4.01 -2.24 5.52
C GLY A 100 3.63 -0.90 4.89
N VAL A 101 3.49 0.15 5.71
CA VAL A 101 3.21 1.51 5.23
C VAL A 101 4.36 2.06 4.39
N GLY A 102 5.61 1.86 4.82
CA GLY A 102 6.80 2.33 4.10
C GLY A 102 6.93 1.70 2.71
N VAL A 103 6.69 0.38 2.60
CA VAL A 103 6.67 -0.33 1.33
C VAL A 103 5.54 0.20 0.43
N ALA A 104 4.34 0.40 0.96
CA ALA A 104 3.21 0.93 0.20
C ALA A 104 3.49 2.33 -0.37
N LEU A 105 4.05 3.22 0.46
CA LEU A 105 4.47 4.56 0.06
C LEU A 105 5.52 4.53 -1.07
N ALA A 106 6.50 3.63 -0.97
CA ALA A 106 7.51 3.45 -2.01
C ALA A 106 6.88 2.97 -3.33
N VAL A 107 6.01 1.95 -3.27
CA VAL A 107 5.27 1.42 -4.43
C VAL A 107 4.43 2.50 -5.10
N ASP A 108 3.68 3.29 -4.32
CA ASP A 108 2.85 4.38 -4.83
C ASP A 108 3.69 5.50 -5.45
N THR A 109 4.87 5.79 -4.90
CA THR A 109 5.83 6.74 -5.47
C THR A 109 6.38 6.26 -6.81
N VAL A 110 6.78 5.00 -6.91
CA VAL A 110 7.31 4.42 -8.15
C VAL A 110 6.21 4.31 -9.22
N ALA A 111 5.01 3.87 -8.84
CA ALA A 111 3.89 3.70 -9.77
C ALA A 111 3.46 5.03 -10.42
N ASP A 112 3.48 6.12 -9.67
CA ASP A 112 3.18 7.45 -10.20
C ASP A 112 4.27 7.94 -11.14
N ARG A 113 5.56 7.75 -10.80
CA ARG A 113 6.68 8.09 -11.70
C ARG A 113 6.56 7.39 -13.05
N ILE A 114 6.28 6.08 -13.04
CA ILE A 114 6.09 5.30 -14.27
C ILE A 114 4.92 5.84 -15.10
N SER A 115 3.83 6.24 -14.43
CA SER A 115 2.65 6.79 -15.11
C SER A 115 2.96 8.15 -15.77
N SER A 116 3.69 9.03 -15.07
CA SER A 116 4.08 10.34 -15.59
C SER A 116 5.06 10.24 -16.77
N SER A 117 6.07 9.37 -16.68
CA SER A 117 7.04 9.17 -17.78
C SER A 117 6.42 8.54 -19.03
N GLY A 118 5.32 7.80 -18.89
CA GLY A 118 4.58 7.26 -20.03
C GLY A 118 3.82 8.35 -20.82
N LEU A 119 3.29 9.36 -20.12
CA LEU A 119 2.57 10.48 -20.71
C LEU A 119 3.50 11.41 -21.51
N GLU A 120 4.71 11.69 -21.01
CA GLU A 120 5.70 12.54 -21.70
C GLU A 120 6.14 11.95 -23.05
N ARG A 121 6.36 10.63 -23.13
CA ARG A 121 6.77 9.95 -24.38
C ARG A 121 5.67 9.93 -25.45
N HIS A 122 4.40 9.89 -25.03
CA HIS A 122 3.27 9.86 -25.96
C HIS A 122 2.97 11.25 -26.54
N SER A 123 3.23 12.31 -25.77
CA SER A 123 3.10 13.70 -26.23
C SER A 123 4.16 14.07 -27.27
N SER A 124 5.43 13.70 -27.04
CA SER A 124 6.53 13.97 -27.98
C SER A 124 6.42 13.20 -29.31
N GLY A 125 5.86 11.99 -29.30
CA GLY A 125 5.63 11.19 -30.52
C GLY A 125 4.51 11.70 -31.42
N THR A 126 3.56 12.50 -30.88
CA THR A 126 2.44 13.06 -31.66
C THR A 126 2.83 14.38 -32.33
N SER A 127 3.70 15.18 -31.68
CA SER A 127 4.18 16.45 -32.25
C SER A 127 5.10 16.25 -33.46
N ALA A 128 5.88 15.17 -33.52
CA ALA A 128 6.80 14.91 -34.62
C ALA A 128 6.11 14.47 -35.95
N LYS A 129 4.79 14.26 -35.95
CA LYS A 129 4.03 13.77 -37.11
C LYS A 129 3.23 14.88 -37.83
N GLY A 130 3.28 16.12 -37.33
CA GLY A 130 2.51 17.26 -37.84
C GLY A 130 3.25 18.22 -38.78
N ASP A 131 4.59 18.21 -38.80
CA ASP A 131 5.39 19.24 -39.49
C ASP A 131 5.87 18.81 -40.89
N GLY A 132 5.11 17.94 -41.55
CA GLY A 132 5.47 17.31 -42.82
C GLY A 132 4.40 17.44 -43.92
N MET A 133 3.70 18.56 -43.99
CA MET A 133 2.83 18.94 -45.12
C MET A 133 3.01 20.42 -45.47
#